data_AF-A0A956BKP1-F1
#
_entry.id   AF-A0A956BKP1-F1
#
_cell.length_a   1.000
_cell.length_b   1.000
_cell.length_c   1.000
_cell.angle_alpha   90.00
_cell.angle_beta   90.00
_cell.angle_gamma   90.00
#
_symmetry.space_group_name_H-M   'P 1'
#
loop_
_entity.id
_entity.type
_entity.pdbx_description
1 polymer ?
#
loop_
_entity_poly.entity_id
_entity_poly.type
_entity_poly.pdbx_seq_one_letter_code
_entity_poly.pdbx_strand_id
1 'polypeptide(L)'
;MRPELMHPSDEAIAEVAEALGTLDEVGVSEKSVKAFNQAFGTGLPLEFFEGWWRSQSAEEAAEVVLAQKVPVVADITREELVEAVQHVLDGEHTDWYLAVVDRNTPHPAVSDLIFWPEDGDPTAEQVVDRALRG
;
A
#
# COMPACT_ATOMS: atom_id res chain seq x y z
N MET A 1 5.41 11.95 -11.05
CA MET A 1 5.67 10.54 -10.68
C MET A 1 5.51 9.62 -11.90
N ARG A 2 6.31 8.54 -11.97
CA ARG A 2 6.20 7.55 -13.07
C ARG A 2 4.91 6.71 -12.96
N PRO A 3 4.34 6.24 -14.09
CA PRO A 3 3.04 5.56 -14.11
C PRO A 3 2.92 4.33 -13.19
N GLU A 4 4.00 3.55 -13.05
CA GLU A 4 4.05 2.35 -12.21
C GLU A 4 4.00 2.60 -10.70
N LEU A 5 4.19 3.85 -10.27
CA LEU A 5 4.07 4.29 -8.86
C LEU A 5 2.76 5.03 -8.59
N MET A 6 1.97 5.32 -9.62
CA MET A 6 0.66 5.97 -9.47
C MET A 6 -0.32 5.02 -8.81
N HIS A 7 -1.24 5.58 -8.03
CA HIS A 7 -2.37 4.82 -7.46
C HIS A 7 -3.13 4.04 -8.56
N PRO A 8 -3.59 2.81 -8.29
CA PRO A 8 -4.40 2.03 -9.23
C PRO A 8 -5.67 2.77 -9.66
N SER A 9 -6.21 2.38 -10.82
CA SER A 9 -7.51 2.89 -11.27
C SER A 9 -8.66 2.30 -10.45
N ASP A 10 -9.79 3.01 -10.43
CA ASP A 10 -11.04 2.52 -9.84
C ASP A 10 -11.46 1.14 -10.40
N GLU A 11 -11.18 0.87 -11.68
CA GLU A 11 -11.45 -0.42 -12.31
C GLU A 11 -10.61 -1.55 -11.68
N ALA A 12 -9.33 -1.30 -11.42
CA ALA A 12 -8.45 -2.28 -10.77
C ALA A 12 -8.88 -2.52 -9.31
N ILE A 13 -9.32 -1.48 -8.60
CA ILE A 13 -9.84 -1.59 -7.24
C ILE A 13 -11.12 -2.41 -7.22
N ALA A 14 -12.06 -2.10 -8.12
CA ALA A 14 -13.32 -2.83 -8.25
C ALA A 14 -13.12 -4.32 -8.55
N GLU A 15 -12.16 -4.65 -9.43
CA GLU A 15 -11.81 -6.05 -9.74
C GLU A 15 -11.36 -6.82 -8.49
N VAL A 16 -10.46 -6.23 -7.69
CA VAL A 16 -9.99 -6.86 -6.45
C VAL A 16 -11.11 -6.92 -5.40
N ALA A 17 -11.93 -5.87 -5.29
CA ALA A 17 -13.05 -5.80 -4.36
C ALA A 17 -14.11 -6.89 -4.66
N GLU A 18 -14.44 -7.12 -5.93
CA GLU A 18 -15.35 -8.19 -6.36
C GLU A 18 -14.79 -9.58 -5.98
N ALA A 19 -13.49 -9.79 -6.17
CA ALA A 19 -12.85 -11.04 -5.79
C ALA A 19 -12.80 -11.26 -4.28
N LEU A 20 -12.63 -10.19 -3.49
CA LEU A 20 -12.76 -10.23 -2.03
C LEU A 20 -14.19 -10.58 -1.60
N GLY A 21 -15.21 -9.99 -2.24
CA GLY A 21 -16.61 -10.35 -2.01
C GLY A 21 -16.88 -11.83 -2.31
N THR A 22 -16.39 -12.32 -3.45
CA THR A 22 -16.48 -13.75 -3.80
C THR A 22 -15.79 -14.62 -2.76
N LEU A 23 -14.62 -14.21 -2.27
CA LEU A 23 -13.88 -14.94 -1.23
C LEU A 23 -14.67 -15.04 0.08
N ASP A 24 -15.42 -14.00 0.46
CA ASP A 24 -16.30 -14.04 1.63
C ASP A 24 -17.45 -15.02 1.43
N GLU A 25 -18.12 -14.96 0.27
CA GLU A 25 -19.27 -15.80 -0.06
C GLU A 25 -18.93 -17.29 -0.10
N VAL A 26 -17.79 -17.66 -0.68
CA VAL A 26 -17.33 -19.06 -0.77
C VAL A 26 -16.67 -19.56 0.53
N GLY A 27 -16.30 -18.64 1.42
CA GLY A 27 -15.58 -18.91 2.66
C GLY A 27 -14.06 -18.82 2.52
N VAL A 28 -13.46 -18.17 3.52
CA VAL A 28 -12.00 -18.03 3.65
C VAL A 28 -11.40 -19.36 4.13
N SER A 29 -10.48 -19.90 3.32
CA SER A 29 -9.75 -21.15 3.58
C SER A 29 -8.38 -21.07 2.89
N GLU A 30 -7.44 -21.93 3.26
CA GLU A 30 -6.13 -22.01 2.57
C GLU A 30 -6.28 -22.17 1.05
N LYS A 31 -7.28 -22.94 0.60
CA LYS A 31 -7.53 -23.19 -0.83
C LYS A 31 -8.02 -21.92 -1.54
N SER A 32 -9.00 -21.22 -0.97
CA SER A 32 -9.58 -20.02 -1.59
C SER A 32 -8.60 -18.84 -1.54
N VAL A 33 -7.86 -18.67 -0.44
CA VAL A 33 -6.77 -17.68 -0.33
C VAL A 33 -5.64 -17.96 -1.32
N LYS A 34 -5.23 -19.22 -1.49
CA LYS A 34 -4.23 -19.58 -2.51
C LYS A 34 -4.70 -19.22 -3.93
N ALA A 35 -5.97 -19.45 -4.25
CA ALA A 35 -6.55 -19.09 -5.54
C ALA A 35 -6.57 -17.57 -5.75
N PHE A 36 -6.97 -16.80 -4.73
CA PHE A 36 -6.93 -15.35 -4.74
C PHE A 36 -5.49 -14.83 -4.97
N ASN A 37 -4.54 -15.31 -4.17
CA ASN A 37 -3.13 -14.92 -4.28
C ASN A 37 -2.56 -15.22 -5.68
N GLN A 38 -2.93 -16.36 -6.26
CA GLN A 38 -2.53 -16.71 -7.62
C GLN A 38 -3.15 -15.79 -8.67
N ALA A 39 -4.42 -15.41 -8.53
CA ALA A 39 -5.11 -14.52 -9.46
C ALA A 39 -4.52 -13.11 -9.46
N PHE A 40 -4.21 -12.57 -8.28
CA PHE A 40 -3.75 -11.18 -8.14
C PHE A 40 -2.23 -11.03 -8.04
N GLY A 41 -1.47 -12.13 -8.00
CA GLY A 41 -0.01 -12.12 -7.88
C GLY A 41 0.47 -11.62 -6.52
N THR A 42 -0.25 -11.97 -5.45
CA THR A 42 0.06 -11.57 -4.07
C THR A 42 0.54 -12.77 -3.25
N GLY A 43 0.99 -12.51 -2.01
CA GLY A 43 1.48 -13.52 -1.07
C GLY A 43 0.84 -13.40 0.30
N LEU A 44 -0.42 -12.96 0.37
CA LEU A 44 -1.08 -12.62 1.62
C LEU A 44 -1.36 -13.88 2.47
N PRO A 45 -1.04 -13.87 3.76
CA PRO A 45 -1.31 -14.99 4.65
C PRO A 45 -2.81 -15.15 4.90
N LEU A 46 -3.24 -16.35 5.29
CA LEU A 46 -4.65 -16.62 5.65
C LEU A 46 -5.18 -15.63 6.71
N GLU A 47 -4.35 -15.28 7.68
CA GLU A 47 -4.66 -14.34 8.78
C GLU A 47 -5.12 -12.95 8.28
N PHE A 48 -4.59 -12.50 7.14
CA PHE A 48 -5.03 -11.26 6.49
C PHE A 48 -6.54 -11.30 6.19
N PHE A 49 -7.05 -12.48 5.79
CA PHE A 49 -8.42 -12.70 5.36
C PHE A 49 -9.37 -13.14 6.51
N GLU A 50 -8.89 -13.31 7.74
CA GLU A 50 -9.71 -13.86 8.84
C GLU A 50 -10.29 -12.80 9.79
N GLY A 51 -9.86 -11.55 9.72
CA GLY A 51 -10.31 -10.54 10.70
C GLY A 51 -10.46 -9.13 10.14
N TRP A 52 -9.34 -8.43 9.96
CA TRP A 52 -9.31 -6.98 9.79
C TRP A 52 -10.08 -6.47 8.58
N TRP A 53 -9.97 -7.15 7.43
CA TRP A 53 -10.61 -6.67 6.19
C TRP A 53 -12.15 -6.73 6.23
N ARG A 54 -12.74 -7.65 7.02
CA ARG A 54 -14.20 -7.79 7.15
C ARG A 54 -14.86 -6.62 7.89
N SER A 55 -14.08 -5.80 8.59
CA SER A 55 -14.59 -4.56 9.20
C SER A 55 -14.46 -3.34 8.27
N GLN A 56 -13.87 -3.51 7.09
CA GLN A 56 -13.71 -2.48 6.06
C GLN A 56 -14.72 -2.71 4.92
N SER A 57 -14.86 -1.72 4.05
CA SER A 57 -15.44 -1.96 2.72
C SER A 57 -14.53 -2.86 1.88
N ALA A 58 -15.10 -3.50 0.85
CA ALA A 58 -14.32 -4.33 -0.06
C ALA A 58 -13.31 -3.50 -0.86
N GLU A 59 -13.63 -2.24 -1.14
CA GLU A 59 -12.79 -1.27 -1.81
C GLU A 59 -11.58 -0.86 -0.96
N GLU A 60 -11.78 -0.53 0.32
CA GLU A 60 -10.67 -0.25 1.24
C GLU A 60 -9.74 -1.46 1.40
N ALA A 61 -10.31 -2.66 1.51
CA ALA A 61 -9.51 -3.88 1.56
C ALA A 61 -8.75 -4.12 0.24
N ALA A 62 -9.35 -3.79 -0.91
CA ALA A 62 -8.71 -3.89 -2.21
C ALA A 62 -7.52 -2.93 -2.34
N GLU A 63 -7.60 -1.71 -1.82
CA GLU A 63 -6.45 -0.78 -1.79
C GLU A 63 -5.26 -1.39 -1.04
N VAL A 64 -5.49 -1.99 0.13
CA VAL A 64 -4.41 -2.65 0.89
C VAL A 64 -3.82 -3.84 0.15
N VAL A 65 -4.65 -4.65 -0.51
CA VAL A 65 -4.17 -5.76 -1.36
C VAL A 65 -3.28 -5.23 -2.49
N LEU A 66 -3.69 -4.15 -3.15
CA LEU A 66 -2.94 -3.56 -4.25
C LEU A 66 -1.65 -2.88 -3.78
N ALA A 67 -1.64 -2.27 -2.60
CA ALA A 67 -0.43 -1.70 -2.00
C ALA A 67 0.69 -2.75 -1.79
N GLN A 68 0.34 -4.02 -1.58
CA GLN A 68 1.31 -5.13 -1.54
C GLN A 68 2.02 -5.38 -2.88
N LYS A 69 1.54 -4.78 -3.97
CA LYS A 69 2.08 -4.95 -5.32
C LYS A 69 2.90 -3.76 -5.80
N VAL A 70 3.04 -2.71 -4.98
CA VAL A 70 3.90 -1.56 -5.30
C VAL A 70 5.31 -2.04 -5.67
N PRO A 71 5.85 -1.65 -6.83
CA PRO A 71 7.16 -2.13 -7.27
C PRO A 71 8.30 -1.53 -6.45
N VAL A 72 9.37 -2.30 -6.31
CA VAL A 72 10.68 -1.76 -5.93
C VAL A 72 11.38 -1.30 -7.20
N VAL A 73 11.75 -0.02 -7.24
CA VAL A 73 12.27 0.67 -8.41
C VAL A 73 13.72 1.07 -8.16
N ALA A 74 14.64 0.43 -8.88
CA ALA A 74 16.08 0.56 -8.63
C ALA A 74 16.64 1.98 -8.84
N ASP A 75 16.01 2.77 -9.71
CA ASP A 75 16.39 4.13 -10.07
C ASP A 75 15.32 5.16 -9.68
N ILE A 76 14.58 4.88 -8.61
CA ILE A 76 13.59 5.82 -8.08
C ILE A 76 14.25 7.14 -7.70
N THR A 77 13.65 8.26 -8.09
CA THR A 77 14.23 9.56 -7.79
C THR A 77 13.76 10.08 -6.44
N ARG A 78 14.54 11.00 -5.87
CA ARG A 78 14.15 11.72 -4.66
C ARG A 78 12.84 12.47 -4.88
N GLU A 79 12.66 13.09 -6.04
CA GLU A 79 11.46 13.86 -6.39
C GLU A 79 10.21 12.98 -6.42
N GLU A 80 10.32 11.74 -6.91
CA GLU A 80 9.20 10.79 -6.93
C GLU A 80 8.80 10.34 -5.52
N LEU A 81 9.78 10.12 -4.64
CA LEU A 81 9.53 9.84 -3.23
C LEU A 81 8.88 11.03 -2.52
N VAL A 82 9.31 12.26 -2.84
CA VAL A 82 8.73 13.49 -2.26
C VAL A 82 7.28 13.64 -2.71
N GLU A 83 6.98 13.40 -3.98
CA GLU A 83 5.61 13.41 -4.50
C GLU A 83 4.73 12.37 -3.81
N ALA A 84 5.24 11.15 -3.60
CA ALA A 84 4.51 10.12 -2.84
C ALA A 84 4.24 10.55 -1.39
N VAL A 85 5.25 11.07 -0.66
CA VAL A 85 5.02 11.57 0.71
C VAL A 85 4.02 12.72 0.72
N GLN A 86 4.05 13.60 -0.29
CA GLN A 86 3.09 14.70 -0.38
C GLN A 86 1.65 14.19 -0.46
N HIS A 87 1.36 13.17 -1.27
CA HIS A 87 0.04 12.54 -1.29
C HIS A 87 -0.36 11.95 0.07
N VAL A 88 0.58 11.32 0.79
CA VAL A 88 0.32 10.82 2.16
C VAL A 88 -0.06 11.96 3.09
N LEU A 89 0.67 13.08 3.06
CA LEU A 89 0.41 14.26 3.89
C LEU A 89 -0.93 14.94 3.55
N ASP A 90 -1.33 14.90 2.27
CA ASP A 90 -2.61 15.43 1.80
C ASP A 90 -3.80 14.48 2.10
N GLY A 91 -3.52 13.28 2.62
CA GLY A 91 -4.53 12.27 2.94
C GLY A 91 -5.08 11.54 1.71
N GLU A 92 -4.36 11.58 0.58
CA GLU A 92 -4.76 10.94 -0.67
C GLU A 92 -4.12 9.56 -0.77
N HIS A 93 -4.95 8.51 -0.87
CA HIS A 93 -4.50 7.13 -1.11
C HIS A 93 -3.33 6.72 -0.21
N THR A 94 -3.46 7.03 1.08
CA THR A 94 -2.40 6.98 2.09
C THR A 94 -1.67 5.64 2.10
N ASP A 95 -2.39 4.52 2.08
CA ASP A 95 -1.79 3.18 2.13
C ASP A 95 -0.92 2.88 0.90
N TRP A 96 -1.35 3.31 -0.29
CA TRP A 96 -0.59 3.11 -1.52
C TRP A 96 0.70 3.91 -1.51
N TYR A 97 0.62 5.22 -1.28
CA TYR A 97 1.80 6.07 -1.33
C TYR A 97 2.74 5.84 -0.15
N LEU A 98 2.23 5.42 1.01
CA LEU A 98 3.07 4.93 2.10
C LEU A 98 3.85 3.69 1.66
N ALA A 99 3.22 2.72 0.99
CA ALA A 99 3.91 1.55 0.46
C ALA A 99 4.94 1.90 -0.63
N VAL A 100 4.71 2.95 -1.44
CA VAL A 100 5.71 3.49 -2.38
C VAL A 100 6.97 3.90 -1.64
N VAL A 101 6.86 4.70 -0.58
CA VAL A 101 8.03 5.21 0.14
C VAL A 101 8.69 4.10 0.97
N ASP A 102 7.90 3.28 1.66
CA ASP A 102 8.39 2.20 2.53
C ASP A 102 9.23 1.17 1.75
N ARG A 103 8.74 0.74 0.58
CA ARG A 103 9.42 -0.29 -0.22
C ARG A 103 10.64 0.22 -0.99
N ASN A 104 10.75 1.53 -1.17
CA ASN A 104 11.79 2.15 -2.00
C ASN A 104 12.79 2.98 -1.20
N THR A 105 12.77 2.88 0.13
CA THR A 105 13.74 3.52 1.01
C THR A 105 14.32 2.51 2.00
N PRO A 106 15.54 2.75 2.54
CA PRO A 106 16.15 1.83 3.50
C PRO A 106 15.57 1.91 4.93
N HIS A 107 14.76 2.94 5.23
CA HIS A 107 14.28 3.18 6.59
C HIS A 107 13.21 2.16 7.01
N PRO A 108 13.32 1.55 8.19
CA PRO A 108 12.47 0.41 8.58
C PRO A 108 11.03 0.76 8.96
N ALA A 109 10.73 2.05 9.20
CA ALA A 109 9.41 2.52 9.63
C ALA A 109 9.13 3.94 9.11
N VAL A 110 8.96 4.10 7.79
CA VAL A 110 8.69 5.43 7.20
C VAL A 110 7.41 6.06 7.75
N SER A 111 6.41 5.24 8.09
CA SER A 111 5.16 5.69 8.73
C SER A 111 5.41 6.55 9.98
N ASP A 112 6.40 6.19 10.79
CA ASP A 112 6.71 6.87 12.04
C ASP A 112 7.25 8.28 11.77
N LEU A 113 8.01 8.44 10.67
CA LEU A 113 8.51 9.75 10.24
C LEU A 113 7.39 10.71 9.84
N ILE A 114 6.22 10.20 9.44
CA ILE A 114 5.08 10.98 8.94
C ILE A 114 4.06 11.22 10.06
N PHE A 115 3.65 10.15 10.74
CA PHE A 115 2.52 10.18 11.69
C PHE A 115 2.94 10.37 13.16
N TRP A 116 4.20 10.08 13.49
CA TRP A 116 4.79 10.29 14.83
C TRP A 116 6.12 11.05 14.77
N PRO A 117 6.15 12.25 14.16
CA PRO A 117 7.38 13.02 14.03
C PRO A 117 7.86 13.53 15.39
N GLU A 118 9.17 13.46 15.63
CA GLU A 118 9.78 13.97 16.87
C GLU A 118 9.69 15.51 16.98
N ASP A 119 9.74 16.22 15.85
CA ASP A 119 9.89 17.68 15.78
C ASP A 119 8.78 18.37 14.96
N GLY A 120 7.52 18.21 15.37
CA GLY A 120 6.37 18.84 14.71
C GLY A 120 6.09 18.31 13.31
N ASP A 121 5.19 18.97 12.57
CA ASP A 121 4.74 18.48 11.26
C ASP A 121 5.89 18.52 10.22
N PRO A 122 6.30 17.36 9.68
CA PRO A 122 7.42 17.30 8.74
C PRO A 122 6.98 17.70 7.34
N THR A 123 7.90 18.28 6.55
CA THR A 123 7.68 18.41 5.10
C THR A 123 7.97 17.10 4.38
N ALA A 124 7.41 16.93 3.18
CA ALA A 124 7.68 15.77 2.34
C ALA A 124 9.18 15.56 2.09
N GLU A 125 9.93 16.64 1.84
CA GLU A 125 11.39 16.60 1.68
C GLU A 125 12.10 16.11 2.95
N GLN A 126 11.67 16.55 4.12
CA GLN A 126 12.29 16.13 5.39
C GLN A 126 12.06 14.65 5.68
N VAL A 127 10.86 14.14 5.39
CA VAL A 127 10.56 12.71 5.50
C VAL A 127 11.46 11.91 4.57
N VAL A 128 11.53 12.28 3.29
CA VAL A 128 12.36 11.58 2.30
C VAL A 128 13.84 11.63 2.65
N ASP A 129 14.35 12.78 3.07
CA ASP A 129 15.76 12.92 3.46
C ASP A 129 16.12 12.05 4.67
N ARG A 130 15.18 11.84 5.61
CA ARG A 130 15.37 10.91 6.73
C ARG A 130 15.24 9.45 6.27
N ALA A 131 14.21 9.14 5.47
CA ALA A 131 13.97 7.80 4.95
C ALA A 131 15.14 7.26 4.13
N LEU A 132 15.83 8.11 3.37
CA LEU A 132 17.01 7.75 2.59
C LEU A 132 18.30 7.55 3.40
N ARG A 133 18.35 8.02 4.66
CA ARG A 133 19.55 7.91 5.51
C ARG A 133 19.62 6.56 6.25
N GLY A 134 18.51 5.85 6.38
CA GLY A 134 18.40 4.58 7.10
C GLY A 134 18.30 4.76 8.60
#